data_AF-A0AAU9H5Q4-F1
#
_entry.id   AF-A0AAU9H5Q4-F1
#
_cell.length_a   1.000
_cell.length_b   1.000
_cell.length_c   1.000
_cell.angle_alpha   90.00
_cell.angle_beta   90.00
_cell.angle_gamma   90.00
#
_symmetry.space_group_name_H-M   'P 1'
#
loop_
_entity.id
_entity.type
_entity.pdbx_description
1 polymer ?
#
loop_
_entity_poly.entity_id
_entity_poly.type
_entity_poly.pdbx_seq_one_letter_code
_entity_poly.pdbx_strand_id
1 'polypeptide(L)'
;MGNFISNQRIETMDGVDNAAWTERGVLMDVTLEKKNCQTTIKTAQAHPTWVNRTPKGTISPEGYPLYTYQTYILEDFIKGRKYRNKLDEETKERIDTAYKEMNAHVNLKWK
;
A
#
# COMPACT_ATOMS: atom_id res chain seq x y z
N MET A 1 9.62 -6.89 0.95
CA MET A 1 9.01 -6.17 2.08
C MET A 1 8.53 -4.84 1.56
N GLY A 2 7.29 -4.47 1.86
CA GLY A 2 6.61 -3.35 1.21
C GLY A 2 7.11 -1.99 1.66
N ASN A 3 7.29 -1.09 0.70
CA ASN A 3 7.73 0.27 0.96
C ASN A 3 6.53 1.18 1.27
N PHE A 4 6.64 1.99 2.32
CA PHE A 4 5.69 3.08 2.58
C PHE A 4 5.83 4.22 1.56
N ILE A 5 7.01 4.38 0.97
CA ILE A 5 7.30 5.30 -0.14
C ILE A 5 8.16 4.54 -1.14
N SER A 6 7.71 4.44 -2.40
CA SER A 6 8.43 3.75 -3.46
C SER A 6 8.38 4.53 -4.78
N ASN A 7 9.53 4.60 -5.46
CA ASN A 7 9.63 5.03 -6.86
C ASN A 7 9.94 3.86 -7.82
N GLN A 8 10.13 2.67 -7.26
CA GLN A 8 10.20 1.43 -8.01
C GLN A 8 8.77 1.00 -8.34
N ARG A 9 8.44 0.90 -9.63
CA ARG A 9 7.10 0.58 -10.09
C ARG A 9 7.12 -0.52 -11.14
N ILE A 10 5.97 -1.15 -11.33
CA ILE A 10 5.81 -2.15 -12.38
C ILE A 10 6.16 -1.61 -13.78
N GLU A 11 5.89 -0.32 -14.05
CA GLU A 11 6.21 0.28 -15.36
C GLU A 11 7.69 0.64 -15.54
N THR A 12 8.45 0.74 -14.44
CA THR A 12 9.89 1.11 -14.48
C THR A 12 10.81 -0.06 -14.13
N MET A 13 10.24 -1.21 -13.77
CA MET A 13 10.94 -2.44 -13.40
C MET A 13 10.58 -3.57 -14.34
N ASP A 14 10.66 -3.30 -15.65
CA ASP A 14 10.43 -4.31 -16.68
C ASP A 14 11.41 -5.50 -16.50
N GLY A 15 10.91 -6.72 -16.73
CA GLY A 15 11.66 -7.96 -16.52
C GLY A 15 11.90 -8.38 -15.06
N VAL A 16 11.28 -7.70 -14.07
CA VAL A 16 11.37 -8.10 -12.65
C VAL A 16 10.08 -8.79 -12.22
N ASP A 17 10.12 -10.11 -12.02
CA ASP A 17 8.98 -10.98 -11.69
C ASP A 17 8.17 -10.57 -10.45
N ASN A 18 8.71 -9.68 -9.60
CA ASN A 18 8.11 -9.21 -8.36
C ASN A 18 7.94 -7.68 -8.28
N ALA A 19 8.01 -6.98 -9.41
CA ALA A 19 7.92 -5.52 -9.46
C ALA A 19 6.67 -4.96 -8.76
N ALA A 20 5.53 -5.66 -8.85
CA ALA A 20 4.28 -5.26 -8.19
C ALA A 20 4.39 -5.13 -6.66
N TRP A 21 5.30 -5.88 -6.02
CA TRP A 21 5.48 -5.85 -4.56
C TRP A 21 6.25 -4.63 -4.07
N THR A 22 6.91 -3.90 -4.97
CA THR A 22 7.71 -2.73 -4.58
C THR A 22 6.85 -1.52 -4.23
N GLU A 23 5.61 -1.46 -4.74
CA GLU A 23 4.64 -0.40 -4.44
C GLU A 23 3.54 -0.83 -3.45
N ARG A 24 3.59 -2.06 -2.94
CA ARG A 24 2.60 -2.60 -2.01
C ARG A 24 3.19 -2.76 -0.62
N GLY A 25 2.43 -2.46 0.42
CA GLY A 25 2.87 -2.56 1.81
C GLY A 25 1.76 -2.97 2.76
N VAL A 26 2.08 -2.95 4.05
CA VAL A 26 1.14 -3.26 5.12
C VAL A 26 1.36 -2.30 6.27
N LEU A 27 0.28 -1.72 6.79
CA LEU A 27 0.25 -1.04 8.08
C LEU A 27 -0.33 -2.00 9.11
N MET A 28 0.31 -2.11 10.26
CA MET A 28 -0.02 -3.11 11.26
C MET A 28 -0.54 -2.41 12.52
N ASP A 29 -1.83 -2.57 12.82
CA ASP A 29 -2.44 -2.13 14.08
C ASP A 29 -2.31 -3.21 15.18
N VAL A 30 -1.45 -3.00 16.16
CA VAL A 30 -1.15 -3.95 17.25
C VAL A 30 -1.47 -3.33 18.60
N THR A 31 -2.28 -4.02 19.41
CA THR A 31 -2.44 -3.68 20.83
C THR A 31 -1.55 -4.55 21.70
N LEU A 32 -0.78 -3.93 22.60
CA LEU A 32 0.07 -4.60 23.58
C LEU A 32 -0.50 -4.45 24.99
N GLU A 33 -0.45 -5.52 25.78
CA GLU A 33 -0.78 -5.51 27.21
C GLU A 33 0.44 -5.93 28.02
N LYS A 34 0.74 -5.19 29.10
CA LYS A 34 1.79 -5.56 30.06
C LYS A 34 1.19 -5.83 31.43
N LYS A 35 1.35 -7.05 31.94
CA LYS A 35 0.86 -7.47 33.26
C LYS A 35 1.87 -8.41 33.92
N ASN A 36 2.13 -8.23 35.21
CA ASN A 36 3.04 -9.09 35.99
C ASN A 36 4.41 -9.31 35.31
N CYS A 37 5.01 -8.22 34.81
CA CYS A 37 6.28 -8.25 34.05
C CYS A 37 6.25 -9.00 32.71
N GLN A 38 5.09 -9.46 32.22
CA GLN A 38 4.92 -10.07 30.90
C GLN A 38 4.24 -9.10 29.93
N THR A 39 4.76 -8.99 28.71
CA THR A 39 4.14 -8.24 27.60
C THR A 39 3.51 -9.22 26.62
N THR A 40 2.25 -8.99 26.26
CA THR A 40 1.45 -9.84 25.36
C THR A 40 0.83 -9.01 24.25
N ILE A 41 0.83 -9.53 23.02
CA ILE A 41 0.04 -8.96 21.92
C ILE A 41 -1.42 -9.37 22.11
N LYS A 42 -2.32 -8.39 22.23
CA LYS A 42 -3.76 -8.63 22.39
C LYS A 42 -4.47 -8.70 21.06
N THR A 43 -4.19 -7.75 20.19
CA THR A 43 -4.79 -7.67 18.86
C THR A 43 -3.69 -7.42 17.83
N ALA A 44 -3.92 -7.93 16.63
CA ALA A 44 -3.12 -7.63 15.46
C ALA A 44 -4.04 -7.60 14.24
N GLN A 45 -4.13 -6.44 13.58
CA GLN A 45 -4.86 -6.25 12.33
C GLN A 45 -3.99 -5.65 11.21
N ALA A 46 -3.83 -6.41 10.13
CA ALA A 46 -3.11 -5.95 8.96
C ALA A 46 -4.00 -5.10 8.06
N HIS A 47 -3.51 -3.93 7.67
CA HIS A 47 -4.13 -3.03 6.71
C HIS A 47 -3.24 -2.92 5.46
N PRO A 48 -3.61 -3.59 4.35
CA PRO A 48 -2.88 -3.46 3.09
C PRO A 48 -2.75 -2.01 2.63
N THR A 49 -1.57 -1.64 2.16
CA THR A 49 -1.27 -0.33 1.60
C THR A 49 -0.71 -0.41 0.19
N TRP A 50 -0.84 0.68 -0.56
CA TRP A 50 -0.26 0.84 -1.89
C TRP A 50 0.22 2.26 -2.11
N VAL A 51 1.34 2.45 -2.80
CA VAL A 51 1.91 3.76 -3.09
C VAL A 51 1.39 4.24 -4.45
N ASN A 52 0.53 5.25 -4.43
CA ASN A 52 0.13 5.97 -5.63
C ASN A 52 1.22 6.96 -6.05
N ARG A 53 1.53 6.98 -7.34
CA ARG A 53 2.45 7.95 -7.96
C ARG A 53 1.69 8.76 -9.01
N THR A 54 1.51 10.05 -8.77
CA THR A 54 0.83 10.96 -9.71
C THR A 54 1.82 11.97 -10.28
N PRO A 55 1.88 12.16 -11.61
CA PRO A 55 2.71 13.22 -12.22
C PRO A 55 2.32 14.61 -11.71
N LYS A 56 3.29 15.47 -11.43
CA LYS A 56 3.03 16.89 -11.08
C LYS A 56 2.84 17.79 -12.30
N GLY A 57 3.14 17.28 -13.50
CA GLY A 57 3.14 18.06 -14.74
C GLY A 57 4.28 19.06 -14.85
N THR A 58 5.27 18.98 -13.95
CA THR A 58 6.44 19.86 -13.91
C THR A 58 7.74 19.05 -13.99
N ILE A 59 8.82 19.73 -14.35
CA ILE A 59 10.16 19.16 -14.54
C ILE A 59 11.11 19.79 -13.51
N SER A 60 12.06 19.01 -13.01
CA SER A 60 13.13 19.50 -12.13
C SER A 60 14.14 20.38 -12.91
N PRO A 61 14.97 21.17 -12.22
CA PRO A 61 16.05 21.94 -12.88
C PRO A 61 16.99 21.06 -13.71
N GLU A 62 17.14 19.79 -13.34
CA GLU A 62 17.98 18.80 -14.01
C GLU A 62 17.26 18.05 -15.15
N GLY A 63 16.02 18.42 -15.47
CA GLY A 63 15.27 17.86 -16.61
C GLY A 63 14.43 16.62 -16.30
N TYR A 64 14.24 16.24 -15.03
CA TYR A 64 13.46 15.05 -14.67
C TYR A 64 11.99 15.37 -14.38
N PRO A 65 11.03 14.55 -14.83
CA PRO A 65 9.63 14.73 -14.47
C PRO A 65 9.42 14.55 -12.96
N LEU A 66 8.63 15.45 -12.37
CA LEU A 66 8.32 15.44 -10.94
C LEU A 66 7.02 14.70 -10.66
N TYR A 67 6.98 14.00 -9.52
CA TYR A 67 5.85 13.18 -9.09
C TYR A 67 5.48 13.45 -7.64
N THR A 68 4.21 13.25 -7.33
CA THR A 68 3.68 13.17 -5.97
C THR A 68 3.48 11.70 -5.60
N TYR A 69 3.96 11.32 -4.42
CA TYR A 69 3.78 9.97 -3.88
C TYR A 69 2.81 10.03 -2.71
N GLN A 70 1.81 9.15 -2.71
CA GLN A 70 0.83 9.05 -1.63
C GLN A 70 0.55 7.59 -1.29
N THR A 71 0.73 7.22 -0.03
CA THR A 71 0.39 5.89 0.46
C THR A 71 -1.10 5.82 0.74
N TYR A 72 -1.79 4.89 0.09
CA TYR A 72 -3.19 4.58 0.33
C TYR A 72 -3.33 3.40 1.27
N ILE A 73 -4.19 3.54 2.28
CA ILE A 73 -4.74 2.42 3.04
C ILE A 73 -5.86 1.85 2.17
N LEU A 74 -5.64 0.68 1.59
CA LEU A 74 -6.47 0.17 0.49
C LEU A 74 -7.94 0.02 0.87
N GLU A 75 -8.21 -0.27 2.15
CA GLU A 75 -9.56 -0.40 2.70
C GLU A 75 -10.43 0.84 2.57
N ASP A 76 -9.86 2.04 2.39
CA ASP A 76 -10.61 3.27 2.17
C ASP A 76 -11.02 3.48 0.69
N PHE A 77 -10.41 2.72 -0.22
CA PHE A 77 -10.48 2.94 -1.68
C PHE A 77 -11.09 1.76 -2.47
N ILE A 78 -11.36 0.62 -1.82
CA ILE A 78 -12.09 -0.50 -2.45
C ILE A 78 -13.59 -0.17 -2.65
N LYS A 79 -14.30 -1.03 -3.40
CA LYS A 79 -15.73 -0.83 -3.73
C LYS A 79 -16.59 -0.54 -2.48
N GLY A 80 -17.38 0.52 -2.54
CA GLY A 80 -18.28 0.94 -1.46
C GLY A 80 -17.63 1.74 -0.32
N ARG A 81 -16.36 2.11 -0.44
CA ARG A 81 -15.60 2.83 0.60
C ARG A 81 -15.43 4.31 0.29
N LYS A 82 -15.01 5.06 1.32
CA LYS A 82 -15.08 6.52 1.42
C LYS A 82 -14.48 7.26 0.22
N TYR A 83 -13.38 6.77 -0.34
CA TYR A 83 -12.64 7.47 -1.39
C TYR A 83 -12.71 6.82 -2.77
N ARG A 84 -13.46 5.73 -2.93
CA ARG A 84 -13.57 4.99 -4.20
C ARG A 84 -13.95 5.87 -5.39
N ASN A 85 -14.85 6.82 -5.18
CA ASN A 85 -15.38 7.69 -6.25
C ASN A 85 -14.39 8.78 -6.70
N LYS A 86 -13.25 8.93 -6.02
CA LYS A 86 -12.20 9.91 -6.37
C LYS A 86 -11.15 9.35 -7.34
N LEU A 87 -11.28 8.09 -7.73
CA LEU A 87 -10.30 7.36 -8.53
C LEU A 87 -10.81 7.13 -9.96
N ASP A 88 -9.89 7.20 -10.92
CA ASP A 88 -10.11 6.69 -12.27
C ASP A 88 -10.19 5.15 -12.30
N GLU A 89 -10.69 4.59 -13.40
CA GLU A 89 -10.92 3.13 -13.52
C GLU A 89 -9.64 2.31 -13.47
N GLU A 90 -8.52 2.82 -14.00
CA GLU A 90 -7.24 2.11 -13.95
C GLU A 90 -6.73 1.98 -12.50
N THR A 91 -6.75 3.08 -11.75
CA THR A 91 -6.32 3.11 -10.34
C THR A 91 -7.23 2.21 -9.49
N LYS A 92 -8.52 2.19 -9.80
CA LYS A 92 -9.50 1.32 -9.17
C LYS A 92 -9.17 -0.16 -9.31
N GLU A 93 -8.85 -0.62 -10.52
CA GLU A 93 -8.47 -2.02 -10.79
C GLU A 93 -7.16 -2.42 -10.10
N ARG A 94 -6.18 -1.52 -10.09
CA ARG A 94 -4.91 -1.74 -9.40
C ARG A 94 -5.08 -1.89 -7.90
N ILE A 95 -5.89 -1.04 -7.28
CA ILE A 95 -6.20 -1.10 -5.85
C ILE A 95 -6.93 -2.40 -5.51
N ASP A 96 -7.93 -2.79 -6.30
CA ASP A 96 -8.70 -4.01 -6.04
C ASP A 96 -7.80 -5.27 -6.14
N THR A 97 -6.90 -5.29 -7.13
CA THR A 97 -5.90 -6.35 -7.31
C THR A 97 -4.91 -6.38 -6.15
N ALA A 98 -4.31 -5.23 -5.82
CA ALA A 98 -3.36 -5.12 -4.72
C ALA A 98 -4.00 -5.51 -3.37
N TYR A 99 -5.24 -5.11 -3.12
CA TYR A 99 -5.96 -5.43 -1.88
C TYR A 99 -6.19 -6.94 -1.75
N LYS A 100 -6.65 -7.59 -2.82
CA LYS A 100 -6.87 -9.04 -2.84
C LYS A 100 -5.56 -9.79 -2.61
N GLU A 101 -4.52 -9.45 -3.35
CA GLU A 101 -3.23 -10.15 -3.31
C GLU A 101 -2.50 -9.92 -1.98
N MET A 102 -2.54 -8.70 -1.43
CA MET A 102 -1.94 -8.41 -0.12
C MET A 102 -2.64 -9.15 1.00
N ASN A 103 -3.97 -9.21 1.01
CA ASN A 103 -4.69 -9.98 2.03
C ASN A 103 -4.40 -11.48 1.93
N ALA A 104 -4.31 -12.02 0.71
CA ALA A 104 -3.94 -13.41 0.48
C ALA A 104 -2.48 -13.71 0.89
N HIS A 105 -1.56 -12.77 0.64
CA HIS A 105 -0.15 -12.91 0.97
C HIS A 105 0.12 -12.78 2.48
N VAL A 106 -0.45 -11.75 3.12
CA VAL A 106 -0.28 -11.50 4.55
C VAL A 106 -1.00 -12.58 5.36
N ASN A 107 -2.23 -12.91 4.97
CA ASN A 107 -3.05 -13.99 5.55
C ASN A 107 -3.02 -14.04 7.09
N LEU A 108 -3.00 -12.89 7.76
CA LEU A 108 -2.90 -12.81 9.21
C LEU A 108 -4.13 -13.45 9.85
N LYS A 109 -3.94 -14.52 10.61
CA LYS A 109 -4.99 -15.18 11.41
C LYS A 109 -4.76 -14.87 12.88
N TRP A 110 -5.21 -13.70 13.32
CA TRP A 110 -5.18 -13.30 14.72
C TRP A 110 -6.59 -13.34 15.31
N LYS A 111 -6.72 -13.89 16.52
CA LYS A 111 -7.99 -14.01 17.26
C LYS A 111 -7.90 -13.21 18.55
#